data_AF-A0A969T7W5-F1
#
_entry.id   AF-A0A969T7W5-F1
#
_cell.length_a   1.000
_cell.length_b   1.000
_cell.length_c   1.000
_cell.angle_alpha   90.00
_cell.angle_beta   90.00
_cell.angle_gamma   90.00
#
_symmetry.space_group_name_H-M   'P 1'
#
loop_
_entity.id
_entity.type
_entity.pdbx_description
1 polymer ?
#
loop_
_entity_poly.entity_id
_entity_poly.type
_entity_poly.pdbx_seq_one_letter_code
_entity_poly.pdbx_strand_id
1 'polypeptide(L)'
;MKITATALKNKYSFEATRHILKKTSEFCTENGKELMLIHFDPYNVFKSMVKGEVRYDQEMVNYIKENGYMYFDMNEVHLEDFRKFNISLDEYMDRYFIGHYTPAGNHFFAYSIKDKIVDWLDPKPITYLQDESKLIRFKGYLQE
;
A
#
# COMPACT_ATOMS: atom_id res chain seq x y z
N MET A 1 -33.90 3.59 2.46
CA MET A 1 -32.57 4.24 2.63
C MET A 1 -32.15 4.78 1.28
N LYS A 2 -32.00 6.10 1.09
CA LYS A 2 -31.56 6.64 -0.21
C LYS A 2 -30.08 6.30 -0.39
N ILE A 3 -29.77 5.34 -1.25
CA ILE A 3 -28.40 5.10 -1.71
C ILE A 3 -27.99 6.33 -2.53
N THR A 4 -26.98 7.05 -2.07
CA THR A 4 -26.46 8.23 -2.77
C THR A 4 -25.63 7.77 -3.97
N ALA A 5 -25.46 8.64 -4.98
CA ALA A 5 -24.61 8.35 -6.14
C ALA A 5 -23.18 7.94 -5.72
N THR A 6 -22.64 8.54 -4.66
CA THR A 6 -21.34 8.19 -4.07
C THR A 6 -21.33 6.76 -3.51
N ALA A 7 -22.35 6.37 -2.74
CA ALA A 7 -22.42 5.03 -2.18
C ALA A 7 -22.51 3.97 -3.28
N LEU A 8 -23.28 4.25 -4.34
CA LEU A 8 -23.38 3.38 -5.51
C LEU A 8 -22.05 3.27 -6.26
N LYS A 9 -21.38 4.41 -6.52
CA LYS A 9 -20.04 4.45 -7.13
C LYS A 9 -19.04 3.62 -6.33
N ASN A 10 -18.99 3.80 -5.00
CA ASN A 10 -18.09 3.05 -4.13
C ASN A 10 -18.36 1.55 -4.22
N LYS A 11 -19.64 1.13 -4.15
CA LYS A 11 -20.00 -0.28 -4.25
C LYS A 11 -19.56 -0.90 -5.57
N TYR A 12 -19.82 -0.25 -6.71
CA TYR A 12 -19.33 -0.73 -8.01
C TYR A 12 -17.79 -0.76 -8.08
N SER A 13 -17.13 0.25 -7.53
CA SER A 13 -15.66 0.31 -7.52
C SER A 13 -15.05 -0.84 -6.72
N PHE A 14 -15.67 -1.18 -5.59
CA PHE A 14 -15.24 -2.31 -4.75
C PHE A 14 -15.50 -3.66 -5.41
N GLU A 15 -16.67 -3.88 -6.03
CA GLU A 15 -16.93 -5.11 -6.78
C GLU A 15 -15.97 -5.28 -7.96
N ALA A 16 -15.70 -4.20 -8.71
CA ALA A 16 -14.70 -4.21 -9.77
C ALA A 16 -13.30 -4.53 -9.24
N THR A 17 -12.93 -3.96 -8.09
CA THR A 17 -11.63 -4.23 -7.44
C THR A 17 -11.52 -5.70 -7.02
N ARG A 18 -12.55 -6.28 -6.39
CA ARG A 18 -12.58 -7.72 -6.02
C ARG A 18 -12.36 -8.61 -7.24
N HIS A 19 -13.02 -8.29 -8.36
CA HIS A 19 -12.84 -9.03 -9.62
C HIS A 19 -11.41 -8.92 -10.17
N ILE A 20 -10.82 -7.72 -10.15
CA ILE A 20 -9.44 -7.50 -10.59
C ILE A 20 -8.45 -8.25 -9.69
N LEU A 21 -8.63 -8.19 -8.37
CA LEU A 21 -7.77 -8.89 -7.42
C LEU A 21 -7.80 -10.40 -7.63
N LYS A 22 -9.00 -10.97 -7.83
CA LYS A 22 -9.14 -12.40 -8.16
C LYS A 22 -8.34 -12.77 -9.42
N LYS A 23 -8.54 -12.03 -10.52
CA LYS A 23 -7.80 -12.26 -11.77
C LYS A 23 -6.30 -12.10 -11.62
N THR A 24 -5.87 -11.12 -10.84
CA THR A 24 -4.44 -10.86 -10.57
C THR A 24 -3.84 -12.01 -9.78
N SER A 25 -4.55 -12.52 -8.77
CA SER A 25 -4.13 -13.67 -7.97
C SER A 25 -4.03 -14.94 -8.80
N GLU A 26 -5.01 -15.20 -9.66
CA GLU A 26 -5.01 -16.32 -10.61
C GLU A 26 -3.79 -16.23 -11.53
N PHE A 27 -3.57 -15.07 -12.16
CA PHE A 27 -2.41 -14.82 -13.02
C PHE A 27 -1.08 -15.04 -12.28
N CYS A 28 -0.94 -14.49 -11.08
CA CYS A 28 0.26 -14.68 -10.26
C CYS A 28 0.51 -16.16 -9.99
N THR A 29 -0.53 -16.90 -9.60
CA THR A 29 -0.44 -18.34 -9.32
C THR A 29 -0.03 -19.14 -10.55
N GLU A 30 -0.68 -18.89 -11.69
CA GLU A 30 -0.39 -19.57 -12.97
C GLU A 30 1.05 -19.31 -13.48
N ASN A 31 1.65 -18.19 -13.09
CA ASN A 31 2.98 -17.78 -13.54
C ASN A 31 4.07 -17.93 -12.46
N GLY A 32 3.76 -18.60 -11.34
CA GLY A 32 4.70 -18.77 -10.23
C GLY A 32 5.20 -17.45 -9.65
N LYS A 33 4.30 -16.45 -9.55
CA LYS A 33 4.54 -15.15 -8.93
C LYS A 33 3.77 -15.05 -7.62
N GLU A 34 4.31 -14.29 -6.68
CA GLU A 34 3.62 -13.95 -5.45
C GLU A 34 3.02 -12.54 -5.54
N LEU A 35 1.98 -12.27 -4.75
CA LEU A 35 1.23 -11.01 -4.78
C LEU A 35 1.16 -10.39 -3.38
N MET A 36 1.62 -9.14 -3.25
CA MET A 36 1.39 -8.29 -2.08
C MET A 36 0.58 -7.08 -2.50
N LEU A 37 -0.46 -6.78 -1.72
CA LEU A 37 -1.33 -5.62 -1.94
C LEU A 37 -0.86 -4.46 -1.06
N ILE A 38 -0.63 -3.30 -1.67
CA ILE A 38 -0.31 -2.07 -0.96
C ILE A 38 -1.56 -1.20 -0.97
N HIS A 39 -2.06 -0.87 0.20
CA HIS A 39 -3.29 -0.10 0.35
C HIS A 39 -2.99 1.28 0.91
N PHE A 40 -3.47 2.33 0.23
CA PHE A 40 -3.20 3.70 0.61
C PHE A 40 -4.22 4.69 0.04
N ASP A 41 -4.91 5.42 0.92
CA ASP A 41 -5.77 6.56 0.57
C ASP A 41 -5.64 7.65 1.65
N PRO A 42 -4.68 8.57 1.48
CA PRO A 42 -4.40 9.59 2.48
C PRO A 42 -5.52 10.63 2.63
N TYR A 43 -6.45 10.71 1.68
CA TYR A 43 -7.44 11.79 1.62
C TYR A 43 -8.79 11.40 2.20
N ASN A 44 -9.24 10.16 1.99
CA ASN A 44 -10.53 9.70 2.53
C ASN A 44 -10.34 8.74 3.69
N VAL A 45 -9.49 7.72 3.55
CA VAL A 45 -9.31 6.69 4.60
C VAL A 45 -8.54 7.26 5.78
N PHE A 46 -7.31 7.74 5.56
CA PHE A 46 -6.46 8.23 6.64
C PHE A 46 -7.10 9.40 7.40
N LYS A 47 -7.67 10.39 6.69
CA LYS A 47 -8.34 11.53 7.32
C LYS A 47 -9.53 11.11 8.19
N SER A 48 -10.34 10.15 7.74
CA SER A 48 -11.44 9.61 8.56
C SER A 48 -10.92 8.84 9.77
N MET A 49 -9.86 8.03 9.60
CA MET A 49 -9.24 7.29 10.70
C MET A 49 -8.69 8.21 11.80
N VAL A 50 -8.08 9.35 11.43
CA VAL A 50 -7.62 10.37 12.40
C VAL A 50 -8.78 10.94 13.22
N LYS A 51 -9.96 11.10 12.62
CA LYS A 51 -11.18 11.58 13.30
C LYS A 51 -11.86 10.50 14.15
N GLY A 52 -11.36 9.26 14.15
CA GLY A 52 -12.01 8.13 14.80
C GLY A 52 -13.25 7.61 14.05
N GLU A 53 -13.41 8.01 12.78
CA GLU A 53 -14.50 7.54 11.92
C GLU A 53 -14.17 6.17 11.32
N VAL A 54 -15.22 5.43 10.96
CA VAL A 54 -15.05 4.18 10.22
C VAL A 54 -14.60 4.50 8.79
N ARG A 55 -13.55 3.84 8.34
CA ARG A 55 -13.06 3.94 6.96
C ARG A 55 -14.07 3.38 5.96
N TYR A 56 -14.31 4.10 4.87
CA TYR A 56 -15.35 3.75 3.89
C TYR A 56 -15.06 2.45 3.12
N ASP A 57 -13.79 2.05 3.09
CA ASP A 57 -13.24 0.88 2.41
C ASP A 57 -13.06 -0.33 3.33
N GLN A 58 -13.65 -0.32 4.54
CA GLN A 58 -13.53 -1.42 5.49
C GLN A 58 -13.91 -2.78 4.88
N GLU A 59 -14.91 -2.81 3.98
CA GLU A 59 -15.32 -4.03 3.30
C GLU A 59 -14.23 -4.61 2.38
N MET A 60 -13.34 -3.76 1.84
CA MET A 60 -12.21 -4.19 1.02
C MET A 60 -11.07 -4.71 1.87
N VAL A 61 -10.76 -4.05 2.99
CA VAL A 61 -9.75 -4.55 3.93
C VAL A 61 -10.17 -5.91 4.49
N ASN A 62 -11.45 -6.08 4.84
CA ASN A 62 -11.99 -7.37 5.28
C ASN A 62 -11.85 -8.43 4.19
N TYR A 63 -12.23 -8.10 2.95
CA TYR A 63 -12.07 -9.02 1.82
C TYR A 63 -10.62 -9.47 1.61
N ILE A 64 -9.68 -8.52 1.68
CA ILE A 64 -8.24 -8.80 1.56
C ILE A 64 -7.80 -9.81 2.63
N LYS A 65 -8.20 -9.59 3.89
CA LYS A 65 -7.88 -10.46 5.02
C LYS A 65 -8.54 -11.84 4.91
N GLU A 66 -9.84 -11.88 4.62
CA GLU A 66 -10.63 -13.12 4.51
C GLU A 66 -10.13 -14.06 3.41
N ASN A 67 -9.56 -13.50 2.34
CA ASN A 67 -8.98 -14.27 1.24
C ASN A 67 -7.48 -14.55 1.40
N GLY A 68 -6.89 -14.19 2.55
CA GLY A 68 -5.49 -14.51 2.86
C GLY A 68 -4.46 -13.77 2.00
N TYR A 69 -4.83 -12.65 1.37
CA TYR A 69 -3.87 -11.86 0.61
C TYR A 69 -2.82 -11.27 1.54
N MET A 70 -1.55 -11.37 1.15
CA MET A 70 -0.51 -10.56 1.78
C MET A 70 -0.78 -9.09 1.46
N TYR A 71 -0.81 -8.25 2.50
CA TYR A 71 -1.04 -6.82 2.30
C TYR A 71 -0.27 -5.95 3.30
N PHE A 72 -0.13 -4.68 2.92
CA PHE A 72 0.47 -3.60 3.71
C PHE A 72 -0.44 -2.37 3.63
N ASP A 73 -0.94 -1.89 4.77
CA ASP A 73 -1.84 -0.73 4.84
C ASP A 73 -1.10 0.51 5.33
N MET A 74 -0.80 1.40 4.39
CA MET A 74 -0.06 2.62 4.68
C MET A 74 -0.91 3.65 5.45
N ASN A 75 -2.24 3.52 5.46
CA ASN A 75 -3.09 4.41 6.26
C ASN A 75 -2.96 4.12 7.75
N GLU A 76 -2.79 2.84 8.14
CA GLU A 76 -2.52 2.45 9.52
C GLU A 76 -1.14 2.98 9.97
N VAL A 77 -0.13 2.88 9.11
CA VAL A 77 1.23 3.41 9.36
C VAL A 77 1.20 4.93 9.59
N HIS A 78 0.52 5.69 8.74
CA HIS A 78 0.38 7.13 8.92
C HIS A 78 -0.42 7.50 10.17
N LEU A 79 -1.44 6.72 10.54
CA LEU A 79 -2.19 6.94 11.78
C LEU A 79 -1.30 6.76 13.02
N GLU A 80 -0.50 5.70 13.04
CA GLU A 80 0.43 5.44 14.14
C GLU A 80 1.53 6.49 14.24
N ASP A 81 2.03 6.97 13.10
CA ASP A 81 3.02 8.04 13.05
C ASP A 81 2.41 9.38 13.50
N PHE A 82 1.24 9.76 12.97
CA PHE A 82 0.55 11.00 13.33
C PHE A 82 0.28 11.11 14.84
N ARG A 83 -0.08 10.01 15.51
CA ARG A 83 -0.29 9.96 16.97
C ARG A 83 0.92 10.40 17.80
N LYS A 84 2.11 10.41 17.21
CA LYS A 84 3.36 10.84 17.87
C LYS A 84 3.61 12.34 17.72
N PHE A 85 2.81 13.06 16.93
CA PHE A 85 2.95 14.49 16.70
C PHE A 85 1.97 15.30 17.55
N ASN A 86 2.37 16.53 17.87
CA ASN A 86 1.52 17.55 18.48
C ASN A 86 1.29 18.71 17.49
N ILE A 87 0.86 18.37 16.27
CA ILE A 87 0.54 19.31 15.18
C ILE A 87 -0.83 18.96 14.59
N SER A 88 -1.41 19.88 13.84
CA SER A 88 -2.66 19.63 13.12
C SER A 88 -2.49 18.56 12.02
N LEU A 89 -3.60 17.95 11.61
CA LEU A 89 -3.57 16.98 10.51
C LEU A 89 -3.05 17.61 9.21
N ASP A 90 -3.41 18.87 8.92
CA ASP A 90 -2.95 19.53 7.70
C ASP A 90 -1.43 19.80 7.74
N GLU A 91 -0.90 20.26 8.88
CA GLU A 91 0.56 20.40 9.05
C GLU A 91 1.29 19.06 8.95
N TYR A 92 0.69 17.96 9.44
CA TYR A 92 1.25 16.62 9.26
C TYR A 92 1.27 16.22 7.78
N MET A 93 0.18 16.50 7.06
CA MET A 93 0.06 16.19 5.64
C MET A 93 1.08 16.97 4.81
N ASP A 94 1.31 18.25 5.11
CA ASP A 94 2.28 19.09 4.38
C ASP A 94 3.72 18.56 4.46
N ARG A 95 4.06 17.78 5.49
CA ARG A 95 5.38 17.13 5.59
C ARG A 95 5.59 16.08 4.50
N TYR A 96 4.52 15.36 4.15
CA TYR A 96 4.59 14.17 3.32
C TYR A 96 3.90 14.33 1.95
N PHE A 97 3.07 15.35 1.72
CA PHE A 97 2.23 15.46 0.53
C PHE A 97 2.24 16.84 -0.14
N ILE A 98 2.19 16.83 -1.47
CA ILE A 98 1.97 18.00 -2.36
C ILE A 98 0.88 17.71 -3.41
N GLY A 99 -0.09 16.84 -3.06
CA GLY A 99 -1.04 16.21 -3.99
C GLY A 99 -0.73 14.72 -4.18
N HIS A 100 0.55 14.37 -4.20
CA HIS A 100 1.10 13.02 -4.02
C HIS A 100 2.24 13.08 -3.00
N TYR A 101 2.91 11.96 -2.71
CA TYR A 101 4.05 11.97 -1.79
C TYR A 101 5.16 12.95 -2.22
N THR A 102 5.69 13.72 -1.26
CA THR A 102 6.95 14.44 -1.37
C THR A 102 8.13 13.46 -1.35
N PRO A 103 9.38 13.90 -1.61
CA PRO A 103 10.54 13.05 -1.39
C PRO A 103 10.62 12.47 0.03
N ALA A 104 10.26 13.25 1.05
CA ALA A 104 10.17 12.78 2.43
C ALA A 104 9.06 11.73 2.60
N GLY A 105 7.90 11.93 1.97
CA GLY A 105 6.81 10.95 1.94
C GLY A 105 7.20 9.62 1.28
N ASN A 106 7.88 9.69 0.13
CA ASN A 106 8.40 8.50 -0.56
C ASN A 106 9.43 7.76 0.30
N HIS A 107 10.32 8.49 0.95
CA HIS A 107 11.29 7.89 1.88
C HIS A 107 10.57 7.22 3.06
N PHE A 108 9.59 7.90 3.67
CA PHE A 108 8.82 7.35 4.79
C PHE A 108 8.07 6.07 4.38
N PHE A 109 7.42 6.08 3.22
CA PHE A 109 6.77 4.89 2.65
C PHE A 109 7.77 3.74 2.47
N ALA A 110 8.88 3.98 1.78
CA ALA A 110 9.89 2.96 1.49
C ALA A 110 10.49 2.38 2.77
N TYR A 111 10.77 3.24 3.77
CA TYR A 111 11.28 2.82 5.06
C TYR A 111 10.25 1.97 5.83
N SER A 112 8.96 2.32 5.76
CA SER A 112 7.89 1.65 6.50
C SER A 112 7.56 0.26 5.96
N ILE A 113 7.64 0.04 4.65
CA ILE A 113 7.34 -1.26 4.03
C ILE A 113 8.54 -2.22 4.03
N LYS A 114 9.77 -1.71 4.24
CA LYS A 114 11.01 -2.48 4.00
C LYS A 114 11.02 -3.82 4.73
N ASP A 115 10.61 -3.86 5.99
CA ASP A 115 10.72 -5.06 6.83
C ASP A 115 9.75 -6.13 6.33
N LYS A 116 8.53 -5.71 5.92
CA LYS A 116 7.55 -6.59 5.28
C LYS A 116 8.11 -7.23 4.01
N ILE A 117 8.84 -6.48 3.18
CA ILE A 117 9.46 -6.99 1.96
C ILE A 117 10.62 -7.93 2.30
N VAL A 118 11.50 -7.55 3.23
CA VAL A 118 12.62 -8.39 3.67
C VAL A 118 12.11 -9.72 4.23
N ASP A 119 11.06 -9.69 5.03
CA ASP A 119 10.42 -10.88 5.60
C ASP A 119 9.74 -11.74 4.54
N TRP A 120 9.20 -11.12 3.49
CA TRP A 120 8.55 -11.83 2.38
C TRP A 120 9.54 -12.54 1.46
N LEU A 121 10.70 -11.93 1.18
CA LEU A 121 11.68 -12.50 0.24
C LEU A 121 12.36 -13.75 0.78
N ASP A 122 12.45 -14.78 -0.06
CA ASP A 122 13.25 -15.99 0.15
C ASP A 122 14.00 -16.34 -1.15
N PRO A 123 15.36 -16.39 -1.16
CA PRO A 123 16.24 -16.11 -0.04
C PRO A 123 16.18 -14.65 0.41
N LYS A 124 16.57 -14.41 1.66
CA LYS A 124 16.71 -13.03 2.17
C LYS A 124 17.66 -12.22 1.29
N PRO A 125 17.39 -10.92 1.07
CA PRO A 125 18.27 -10.08 0.27
C PRO A 125 19.67 -10.04 0.89
N ILE A 126 20.69 -10.16 0.04
CA ILE A 126 22.09 -10.06 0.47
C ILE A 126 22.41 -8.63 0.93
N THR A 127 22.96 -8.48 2.14
CA THR A 127 23.27 -7.17 2.72
C THR A 127 24.43 -6.47 2.00
N TYR A 128 25.40 -7.25 1.51
CA TYR A 128 26.56 -6.78 0.75
C TYR A 128 26.85 -7.75 -0.39
N LEU A 129 27.23 -7.23 -1.56
CA LEU A 129 27.76 -8.05 -2.65
C LEU A 129 29.09 -8.65 -2.17
N GLN A 130 29.24 -9.96 -2.33
CA GLN A 130 30.46 -10.67 -1.90
C GLN A 130 31.59 -10.58 -2.94
N ASP A 131 31.35 -9.92 -4.06
CA ASP A 131 32.27 -9.82 -5.20
C ASP A 131 32.23 -8.41 -5.83
N GLU A 132 33.13 -8.15 -6.77
CA GLU A 132 33.15 -6.90 -7.57
C GLU A 132 32.06 -6.86 -8.67
N SER A 133 31.02 -7.68 -8.57
CA SER A 133 29.97 -7.69 -9.58
C SER A 133 29.26 -6.34 -9.65
N LYS A 134 28.78 -6.00 -10.85
CA LYS A 134 28.08 -4.75 -11.11
C LYS A 134 26.88 -4.62 -10.16
N LEU A 135 26.74 -3.45 -9.52
CA LEU A 135 25.60 -3.05 -8.69
C LEU A 135 24.26 -3.21 -9.42
N ILE A 136 24.26 -3.11 -10.76
CA ILE A 136 23.07 -3.27 -11.61
C ILE A 136 23.22 -4.60 -12.37
N ARG A 137 22.37 -5.58 -12.01
CA ARG A 137 22.35 -6.93 -12.59
C ARG A 137 21.10 -7.22 -13.44
N PHE A 138 20.24 -6.22 -13.67
CA PHE A 138 19.02 -6.41 -14.45
C PHE A 138 19.36 -6.69 -15.92
N LYS A 139 19.02 -7.89 -16.39
CA LYS A 139 19.13 -8.24 -17.81
C LYS A 139 17.88 -7.72 -18.55
N GLY A 140 18.05 -6.84 -19.53
CA GLY A 140 16.96 -6.30 -20.36
C GLY A 140 16.24 -5.06 -19.82
N TYR A 141 16.74 -4.45 -18.74
CA TYR A 141 16.19 -3.18 -18.21
C TYR A 141 16.67 -1.96 -19.02
N LEU A 142 17.92 -2.01 -19.49
CA LEU A 142 18.42 -1.14 -20.55
C LEU A 142 18.56 -2.03 -21.79
N GLN A 143 17.93 -1.62 -22.89
CA GLN A 143 18.20 -2.21 -24.20
C GLN A 143 19.63 -1.81 -24.61
N GLU A 144 20.40 -2.75 -25.16
CA GLU A 144 21.70 -2.46 -25.80
C GLU A 144 21.53 -1.59 -27.04
#